data_AF-A0A2D6X8D2-F1
#
_entry.id   AF-A0A2D6X8D2-F1
#
_cell.length_a   1.000
_cell.length_b   1.000
_cell.length_c   1.000
_cell.angle_alpha   90.00
_cell.angle_beta   90.00
_cell.angle_gamma   90.00
#
_symmetry.space_group_name_H-M   'P 1'
#
loop_
_entity.id
_entity.type
_entity.pdbx_description
1 polymer ?
#
loop_
_entity_poly.entity_id
_entity_poly.type
_entity_poly.pdbx_seq_one_letter_code
_entity_poly.pdbx_strand_id
1 'polypeptide(L)'
;MDTKIKVTKRGRPPVDIAWPDVVFTAQDIVDTSTEKVSRVTIHSKLNKAVDMGDLTVVGSTKTKTGRPRVEYKKTVIEDDSMMTCNSDG
;
A
#
# COMPACT_ATOMS: atom_id res chain seq x y z
N MET A 1 -40.66 0.10 13.13
CA MET A 1 -40.12 -0.84 12.14
C MET A 1 -39.08 -0.07 11.35
N ASP A 2 -37.88 0.07 11.91
CA ASP A 2 -36.87 0.99 11.41
C ASP A 2 -36.09 0.31 10.29
N THR A 3 -36.53 0.55 9.06
CA THR A 3 -35.91 0.04 7.85
C THR A 3 -34.55 0.71 7.67
N LYS A 4 -33.47 0.04 8.10
CA LYS A 4 -32.08 0.44 7.81
C LYS A 4 -31.86 0.41 6.29
N ILE A 5 -31.93 1.58 5.66
CA ILE A 5 -31.59 1.78 4.26
C ILE A 5 -30.08 1.53 4.10
N LYS A 6 -29.68 0.35 3.62
CA LYS A 6 -28.31 0.10 3.18
C LYS A 6 -28.08 0.91 1.91
N VAL A 7 -27.44 2.07 2.04
CA VAL A 7 -26.94 2.84 0.90
C VAL A 7 -25.88 1.99 0.21
N THR A 8 -26.28 1.26 -0.83
CA THR A 8 -25.35 0.58 -1.73
C THR A 8 -24.67 1.68 -2.54
N LYS A 9 -23.52 2.16 -2.05
CA LYS A 9 -22.72 3.14 -2.79
C LYS A 9 -22.42 2.56 -4.16
N ARG A 10 -23.10 3.09 -5.20
CA ARG A 10 -22.73 2.89 -6.59
C ARG A 10 -21.32 3.47 -6.76
N GLY A 11 -20.35 2.59 -6.86
CA GLY A 11 -18.95 2.95 -7.03
C GLY A 11 -18.12 1.69 -7.24
N ARG A 12 -17.01 1.82 -7.97
CA ARG A 12 -16.03 0.74 -8.17
C ARG A 12 -15.72 0.11 -6.80
N PRO A 13 -15.81 -1.22 -6.64
CA PRO A 13 -15.53 -1.87 -5.37
C PRO A 13 -14.17 -1.41 -4.82
N PRO A 14 -14.04 -1.24 -3.50
CA PRO A 14 -12.76 -0.96 -2.89
C PRO A 14 -11.85 -2.15 -3.20
N VAL A 15 -10.94 -1.93 -4.15
CA VAL A 15 -9.88 -2.90 -4.44
C VAL A 15 -9.00 -2.93 -3.21
N ASP A 16 -8.52 -4.10 -2.80
CA ASP A 16 -7.43 -4.20 -1.84
C ASP A 16 -6.17 -4.59 -2.62
N ILE A 17 -5.06 -3.89 -2.42
CA ILE A 17 -3.80 -4.24 -3.10
C ILE A 17 -2.83 -4.72 -2.04
N ALA A 18 -2.52 -6.00 -2.09
CA ALA A 18 -1.47 -6.57 -1.27
C ALA A 18 -0.11 -6.03 -1.75
N TRP A 19 0.59 -5.34 -0.87
CA TRP A 19 1.94 -4.83 -1.15
C TRP A 19 2.98 -5.92 -0.88
N PRO A 20 3.93 -6.17 -1.80
CA PRO A 20 5.05 -7.06 -1.57
C PRO A 20 5.91 -6.61 -0.38
N ASP A 21 6.42 -7.55 0.39
CA ASP A 21 7.40 -7.29 1.46
C ASP A 21 8.82 -7.02 0.91
N VAL A 22 9.06 -7.31 -0.37
CA VAL A 22 10.31 -6.99 -1.09
C VAL A 22 10.29 -5.55 -1.63
N VAL A 23 11.42 -5.07 -2.14
CA VAL A 23 11.44 -3.81 -2.89
C VAL A 23 10.74 -4.03 -4.23
N PHE A 24 9.79 -3.15 -4.56
CA PHE A 24 9.00 -3.25 -5.79
C PHE A 24 8.78 -1.87 -6.43
N THR A 25 8.50 -1.84 -7.73
CA THR A 25 8.09 -0.62 -8.41
C THR A 25 6.60 -0.58 -8.66
N ALA A 26 6.06 0.61 -8.94
CA ALA A 26 4.66 0.75 -9.34
C ALA A 26 4.30 -0.10 -10.57
N GLN A 27 5.27 -0.34 -11.46
CA GLN A 27 5.07 -1.19 -12.62
C GLN A 27 4.97 -2.66 -12.22
N ASP A 28 5.79 -3.14 -11.28
CA ASP A 28 5.69 -4.53 -10.79
C ASP A 28 4.30 -4.80 -10.21
N ILE A 29 3.71 -3.86 -9.48
CA ILE A 29 2.34 -3.99 -8.97
C ILE A 29 1.33 -4.04 -10.11
N VAL A 30 1.51 -3.25 -11.16
CA VAL A 30 0.61 -3.27 -12.33
C VAL A 30 0.70 -4.61 -13.05
N ASP A 31 1.90 -5.17 -13.21
CA ASP A 31 2.12 -6.45 -13.89
C ASP A 31 1.69 -7.64 -13.04
N THR A 32 1.82 -7.56 -11.71
CA THR A 32 1.44 -8.64 -10.78
C THR A 32 -0.01 -8.57 -10.30
N SER A 33 -0.68 -7.42 -10.42
CA SER A 33 -2.10 -7.29 -10.06
C SER A 33 -2.98 -8.10 -11.01
N THR A 34 -3.56 -9.18 -10.49
CA THR A 34 -4.53 -10.01 -11.22
C THR A 34 -5.85 -9.26 -11.49
N GLU A 35 -6.18 -8.30 -10.63
CA GLU A 35 -7.31 -7.39 -10.85
C GLU A 35 -6.97 -6.34 -11.92
N LYS A 36 -7.94 -6.03 -12.80
CA LYS A 36 -7.83 -4.97 -13.82
C LYS A 36 -7.87 -3.58 -13.19
N VAL A 37 -6.85 -3.27 -12.40
CA VAL A 37 -6.64 -1.97 -11.78
C VAL A 37 -5.88 -1.08 -12.76
N SER A 38 -6.39 0.13 -12.97
CA SER A 38 -5.68 1.12 -13.77
C SER A 38 -4.37 1.51 -13.09
N ARG A 39 -3.31 1.76 -13.88
CA ARG A 39 -2.05 2.35 -13.41
C ARG A 39 -2.29 3.58 -12.52
N VAL A 40 -3.24 4.45 -12.89
CA VAL A 40 -3.55 5.68 -12.14
C VAL A 40 -4.07 5.35 -10.74
N THR A 41 -4.90 4.31 -10.62
CA THR A 41 -5.42 3.85 -9.33
C THR A 41 -4.31 3.25 -8.47
N ILE A 42 -3.38 2.48 -9.07
CA ILE A 42 -2.22 1.95 -8.35
C ILE A 42 -1.34 3.09 -7.82
N HIS A 43 -1.02 4.08 -8.65
CA HIS A 43 -0.28 5.26 -8.20
C HIS A 43 -0.99 6.03 -7.08
N SER A 44 -2.30 6.21 -7.18
CA SER A 44 -3.09 6.87 -6.13
C SER A 44 -3.04 6.10 -4.82
N LYS A 45 -3.04 4.77 -4.88
CA LYS A 45 -2.96 3.90 -3.72
C LYS A 45 -1.58 3.83 -3.12
N LEU A 46 -0.53 3.77 -3.95
CA LEU A 46 0.86 3.87 -3.50
C LEU A 46 1.06 5.17 -2.72
N ASN A 47 0.64 6.30 -3.27
CA ASN A 47 0.77 7.59 -2.59
C ASN A 47 0.01 7.60 -1.26
N LYS A 48 -1.20 7.05 -1.21
CA LYS A 48 -1.96 6.92 0.04
C LYS A 48 -1.27 6.00 1.05
N ALA A 49 -0.76 4.85 0.62
CA ALA A 49 -0.07 3.91 1.49
C ALA A 49 1.25 4.49 2.01
N VAL A 50 1.93 5.32 1.22
CA VAL A 50 3.10 6.09 1.68
C VAL A 50 2.68 7.17 2.70
N ASP A 51 1.60 7.90 2.43
CA ASP A 51 1.07 8.93 3.33
C ASP A 51 0.58 8.36 4.67
N MET A 52 -0.04 7.17 4.64
CA MET A 52 -0.46 6.41 5.83
C MET A 52 0.72 5.77 6.57
N GLY A 53 1.91 5.72 5.97
CA GLY A 53 3.09 5.09 6.54
C GLY A 53 3.20 3.59 6.32
N ASP A 54 2.26 2.95 5.62
CA ASP A 54 2.30 1.51 5.27
C ASP A 54 3.45 1.18 4.30
N LEU A 55 3.84 2.15 3.45
CA LEU A 55 4.93 2.03 2.49
C LEU A 55 5.95 3.15 2.69
N THR A 56 7.22 2.84 2.42
CA THR A 56 8.31 3.81 2.32
C THR A 56 8.90 3.80 0.93
N VAL A 57 9.21 5.00 0.42
CA VAL A 57 9.98 5.16 -0.82
C VAL A 57 11.44 4.90 -0.49
N VAL A 58 11.99 3.81 -1.02
CA VAL A 58 13.39 3.41 -0.77
C VAL A 58 14.33 4.15 -1.70
N GLY A 59 13.88 4.49 -2.90
CA GLY A 59 14.71 5.17 -3.87
C GLY A 59 14.11 5.25 -5.25
N SER A 60 14.97 5.47 -6.23
CA SER A 60 14.59 5.42 -7.63
C SER A 60 15.67 4.73 -8.45
N THR A 61 15.25 3.75 -9.25
CA THR A 61 16.12 3.03 -10.16
C THR A 61 16.11 3.68 -11.54
N LYS A 62 17.31 3.96 -12.06
CA LYS A 62 17.48 4.50 -13.42
C LYS A 62 17.40 3.35 -14.41
N THR A 63 16.41 3.41 -15.29
CA THR A 63 16.31 2.44 -16.39
C THR A 63 17.29 2.81 -17.51
N LYS A 64 17.87 1.81 -18.19
CA LYS A 64 18.80 2.03 -19.32
C LYS A 64 18.19 2.86 -20.46
N THR A 65 16.88 2.80 -20.61
CA THR A 65 16.14 3.54 -21.63
C THR A 65 14.77 3.92 -21.07
N GLY A 66 14.63 5.15 -20.54
CA GLY A 66 13.33 5.67 -20.11
C GLY A 66 13.35 6.51 -18.83
N ARG A 67 12.16 6.75 -18.30
CA ARG A 67 11.97 7.49 -17.04
C ARG A 67 12.45 6.65 -15.86
N PRO A 68 13.07 7.26 -14.83
CA PRO A 68 13.43 6.57 -13.61
C PRO A 68 12.17 6.01 -12.94
N ARG A 69 12.30 4.85 -12.31
CA ARG A 69 11.21 4.17 -11.62
C ARG A 69 11.39 4.33 -10.13
N VAL A 70 10.32 4.68 -9.44
CA VAL A 70 10.32 4.80 -7.98
C VAL A 70 10.17 3.41 -7.38
N GLU A 71 11.01 3.13 -6.40
CA GLU A 71 11.06 1.89 -5.65
C GLU A 71 10.40 2.11 -4.28
N TYR A 72 9.47 1.23 -3.96
CA TYR A 72 8.71 1.22 -2.72
C TYR A 72 9.05 -0.05 -1.95
N LYS A 73 8.95 0.03 -0.64
CA LYS A 73 9.04 -1.12 0.26
C LYS A 73 8.00 -0.97 1.35
N LYS A 74 7.43 -2.10 1.77
CA LYS A 74 6.51 -2.15 2.90
C LYS A 74 7.24 -1.75 4.18
N THR A 75 6.65 -0.82 4.92
CA THR A 75 7.10 -0.52 6.28
C THR A 75 6.67 -1.71 7.13
N VAL A 76 7.65 -2.48 7.59
CA VAL A 76 7.41 -3.42 8.68
C VAL A 76 7.49 -2.54 9.92
N ILE A 77 6.32 -2.16 10.45
CA ILE A 77 6.26 -1.70 11.82
C ILE A 77 6.58 -2.95 12.63
N GLU A 78 7.86 -3.16 12.92
CA GLU A 78 8.26 -4.03 14.02
C GLU A 78 7.70 -3.37 15.27
N ASP A 79 6.48 -3.76 15.64
CA ASP A 79 5.85 -3.42 16.91
C ASP A 79 6.60 -4.20 18.01
N ASP A 80 7.89 -3.88 18.19
CA ASP A 80 8.74 -4.43 19.24
C ASP A 80 8.55 -3.64 20.56
N SER A 81 7.46 -2.88 20.69
CA SER A 81 7.09 -2.25 21.96
C SER A 81 6.29 -3.22 22.83
N MET A 82 6.89 -4.39 23.09
CA MET A 82 6.54 -5.20 24.24
C MET A 82 7.03 -4.44 25.48
N MET A 83 6.19 -3.54 25.99
CA MET A 83 6.41 -2.84 27.25
C MET A 83 6.33 -3.85 28.39
N THR A 84 7.45 -4.50 28.71
CA THR A 84 7.57 -5.34 29.90
C THR A 84 7.72 -4.41 31.12
N CYS A 85 6.60 -4.06 31.74
CA CYS A 85 6.61 -3.46 33.06
C CYS A 85 6.91 -4.55 34.10
N ASN A 86 8.20 -4.78 34.36
CA ASN A 86 8.65 -5.38 35.62
C ASN A 86 9.26 -4.26 36.47
N SER A 87 8.68 -4.01 37.64
CA SER A 87 9.40 -4.03 38.93
C SER A 87 8.51 -3.53 40.07
N ASP A 88 8.12 -4.52 40.86
CA ASP A 88 7.90 -4.56 42.32
C ASP A 88 8.49 -3.38 43.12
N GLY A 89 7.70 -2.86 44.06
CA GLY A 89 8.10 -1.93 45.10
C GLY A 89 7.08 -1.91 46.23
#